data_AF-A0A1N6M5M5-F1
#
_entry.id   AF-A0A1N6M5M5-F1
#
_cell.length_a   1.000
_cell.length_b   1.000
_cell.length_c   1.000
_cell.angle_alpha   90.00
_cell.angle_beta   90.00
_cell.angle_gamma   90.00
#
_symmetry.space_group_name_H-M   'P 1'
#
loop_
_entity.id
_entity.type
_entity.pdbx_description
1 polymer ?
#
loop_
_entity_poly.entity_id
_entity_poly.type
_entity_poly.pdbx_seq_one_letter_code
_entity_poly.pdbx_strand_id
1 'polypeptide(L)' 'MKMNTAYQHSESNSSQAVSEVVCICGHRICDSEGVIRSRCVKLVEGMALCRCKRWVKVPVLKKA' A
#
# COMPACT_ATOMS: atom_id res chain seq x y z
N MET A 1 -9.01 -17.33 21.54
CA MET A 1 -7.90 -16.34 21.60
C MET A 1 -7.44 -16.02 20.18
N LYS A 2 -6.96 -14.79 19.99
CA LYS A 2 -6.71 -14.08 18.73
C LYS A 2 -5.70 -14.80 17.81
N MET A 3 -5.97 -14.82 16.50
CA MET A 3 -4.92 -15.00 15.48
C MET A 3 -4.95 -13.79 14.55
N ASN A 4 -4.10 -12.80 14.84
CA ASN A 4 -3.72 -11.78 13.89
C ASN A 4 -2.48 -12.29 13.16
N THR A 5 -2.65 -12.86 11.98
CA THR A 5 -1.53 -13.12 11.07
C THR A 5 -1.03 -11.77 10.53
N ALA A 6 -0.05 -11.18 11.22
CA ALA A 6 0.75 -10.11 10.68
C ALA A 6 1.66 -10.72 9.60
N TYR A 7 1.35 -10.44 8.33
CA TYR A 7 2.20 -10.79 7.19
C TYR A 7 3.61 -10.20 7.40
N GLN A 8 4.60 -11.08 7.53
CA GLN A 8 6.02 -10.70 7.46
C GLN A 8 6.34 -10.40 6.01
N HIS A 9 6.59 -9.13 5.67
CA HIS A 9 7.19 -8.77 4.40
C HIS A 9 8.70 -8.92 4.50
N SER A 10 9.22 -9.81 3.67
CA SER A 10 10.63 -10.04 3.41
C SER A 10 11.26 -8.81 2.77
N GLU A 11 12.35 -8.35 3.39
CA GLU A 11 13.20 -7.27 2.90
C GLU A 11 13.75 -7.62 1.52
N SER A 12 13.29 -6.92 0.48
CA SER A 12 13.94 -6.89 -0.82
C SER A 12 14.49 -5.48 -1.02
N ASN A 13 15.76 -5.34 -0.69
CA ASN A 13 16.60 -4.16 -0.88
C ASN A 13 16.48 -3.63 -2.33
N SER A 14 15.82 -2.49 -2.49
CA SER A 14 15.77 -1.68 -3.72
C SER A 14 15.34 -0.28 -3.30
N SER A 15 16.31 0.60 -3.01
CA SER A 15 16.10 1.98 -2.57
C SER A 15 15.51 2.87 -3.67
N GLN A 16 14.39 2.48 -4.27
CA GLN A 16 13.59 3.34 -5.12
C GLN A 16 12.61 4.09 -4.22
N ALA A 17 13.00 5.29 -3.81
CA ALA A 17 12.11 6.21 -3.11
C ALA A 17 10.87 6.45 -3.98
N VAL A 18 9.75 5.88 -3.57
CA VAL A 18 8.46 6.10 -4.23
C VAL A 18 7.69 7.18 -3.48
N SER A 19 6.91 7.97 -4.20
CA SER A 19 6.15 9.06 -3.60
C SER A 19 5.12 8.52 -2.61
N GLU A 20 5.09 9.10 -1.40
CA GLU A 20 4.06 8.83 -0.40
C GLU A 20 2.67 9.17 -0.98
N VAL A 21 1.70 8.29 -0.76
CA VAL A 21 0.31 8.50 -1.20
C VAL A 21 -0.58 8.71 0.01
N VAL A 22 -1.14 9.92 0.13
CA VAL A 22 -2.11 10.29 1.15
C VAL A 22 -3.47 10.53 0.50
N CYS A 23 -4.51 9.92 1.06
CA CYS A 23 -5.88 10.19 0.63
C CYS A 23 -6.30 11.60 1.04
N ILE A 24 -7.23 12.20 0.29
CA ILE A 24 -7.84 13.50 0.63
C ILE A 24 -8.57 13.55 1.98
N CYS A 25 -8.79 12.41 2.64
CA CYS A 25 -9.28 12.36 4.02
C CYS A 25 -8.15 12.37 5.08
N GLY A 26 -6.91 12.63 4.67
CA GLY A 26 -5.72 12.67 5.55
C GLY A 26 -5.09 11.30 5.85
N HIS A 27 -5.68 10.21 5.37
CA HIS A 27 -5.14 8.87 5.63
C HIS A 27 -4.01 8.51 4.67
N ARG A 28 -2.84 8.17 5.21
CA ARG A 28 -1.71 7.58 4.48
C ARG A 28 -2.07 6.20 3.95
N ILE A 29 -1.96 6.00 2.64
CA ILE A 29 -2.28 4.74 1.94
C ILE A 29 -1.02 4.00 1.52
N CYS A 30 -0.01 4.70 1.01
CA CYS A 30 1.28 4.15 0.65
C CYS A 30 2.37 4.99 1.32
N ASP A 31 3.36 4.35 1.94
CA ASP A 31 4.52 5.07 2.46
C ASP A 31 5.59 5.30 1.38
N SER A 32 6.65 6.00 1.77
CA SER A 32 7.79 6.34 0.91
C SER A 32 8.63 5.12 0.50
N GLU A 33 8.42 3.98 1.15
CA GLU A 33 9.05 2.69 0.83
C GLU A 33 8.21 1.89 -0.16
N GLY A 34 7.02 2.38 -0.53
CA GLY A 34 6.13 1.71 -1.47
C GLY A 34 5.23 0.68 -0.83
N VAL A 35 5.19 0.60 0.50
CA VAL A 35 4.34 -0.35 1.21
C VAL A 35 2.93 0.21 1.30
N ILE A 36 2.01 -0.48 0.63
CA ILE A 36 0.58 -0.17 0.69
C ILE A 36 0.03 -0.64 2.04
N ARG A 37 -0.48 0.32 2.83
CA ARG A 37 -1.06 0.09 4.17
C ARG A 37 -2.54 -0.32 4.12
N SER A 38 -3.18 -0.26 2.95
CA SER A 38 -4.55 -0.73 2.78
C SER A 38 -4.59 -2.26 2.64
N ARG A 39 -5.60 -2.88 3.26
CA ARG A 39 -5.88 -4.32 3.11
C ARG A 39 -6.63 -4.68 1.83
N CYS A 40 -7.24 -3.69 1.18
CA CYS A 40 -8.03 -3.90 -0.03
C CYS A 40 -7.33 -3.20 -1.19
N VAL A 41 -6.69 -3.99 -2.05
CA VAL A 41 -5.87 -3.49 -3.16
C VAL A 41 -6.28 -4.21 -4.43
N LYS A 42 -6.37 -3.47 -5.53
CA LYS A 42 -6.47 -4.00 -6.89
C LYS A 42 -5.11 -3.83 -7.55
N LEU A 43 -4.30 -4.89 -7.48
CA LEU A 43 -2.90 -4.86 -7.95
C LEU A 43 -2.80 -4.55 -9.46
N VAL A 44 -3.70 -5.10 -10.27
CA VAL A 44 -3.71 -4.88 -11.73
C VAL A 44 -4.04 -3.42 -12.07
N GLU A 45 -4.96 -2.81 -11.33
CA GLU A 45 -5.39 -1.41 -11.54
C GLU A 45 -4.46 -0.39 -10.84
N GLY A 46 -3.57 -0.85 -9.96
CA GLY A 46 -2.76 0.02 -9.10
C GLY A 46 -3.58 0.91 -8.20
N MET A 47 -4.60 0.33 -7.57
CA MET A 47 -5.58 1.05 -6.76
C MET A 47 -5.68 0.42 -5.36
N ALA A 48 -5.79 1.24 -4.33
CA ALA A 48 -6.01 0.80 -2.95
C ALA A 48 -7.22 1.51 -2.36
N LEU A 49 -8.04 0.78 -1.60
CA LEU A 49 -9.22 1.32 -0.96
C LEU A 49 -8.83 2.02 0.34
N CYS A 50 -9.16 3.30 0.47
CA CYS A 50 -9.01 4.04 1.70
C CYS A 50 -10.05 3.62 2.76
N ARG A 51 -9.78 3.95 4.03
CA ARG A 51 -10.72 3.81 5.15
C ARG A 51 -12.02 4.60 4.93
N CYS A 52 -11.94 5.72 4.20
CA CYS A 52 -13.10 6.52 3.79
C CYS A 52 -13.88 5.94 2.60
N LYS A 53 -13.58 4.69 2.20
CA LYS A 53 -14.21 3.95 1.09
C LYS A 53 -13.96 4.52 -0.31
N ARG A 54 -12.95 5.39 -0.47
CA ARG A 54 -12.49 5.88 -1.78
C ARG A 54 -11.35 5.03 -2.32
N TRP A 55 -11.40 4.69 -3.60
CA TRP A 55 -10.27 4.10 -4.30
C TRP A 55 -9.22 5.19 -4.61
N VAL A 56 -7.96 4.89 -4.31
CA VAL A 56 -6.84 5.82 -4.51
C VAL A 56 -5.74 5.11 -5.29
N LYS A 57 -5.19 5.79 -6.28
CA LYS A 57 -4.09 5.27 -7.11
C LYS A 57 -2.81 5.17 -6.29
N VAL A 58 -2.14 4.03 -6.35
CA VAL A 58 -0.92 3.74 -5.60
C VAL A 58 0.15 3.15 -6.52
N PRO A 59 1.43 3.40 -6.25
CA PRO A 59 2.52 2.75 -6.96
C PRO A 59 2.52 1.26 -6.61
N VAL A 60 2.28 0.42 -7.61
CA VAL A 60 2.47 -1.04 -7.54
C VAL A 60 3.67 -1.37 -8.39
N LEU A 61 4.77 -1.73 -7.73
CA LEU A 61 5.94 -2.30 -8.40
C LEU A 61 5.53 -3.66 -8.96
N LYS A 62 5.34 -3.75 -10.28
CA LYS A 62 5.28 -5.05 -10.95
C LYS A 62 6.68 -5.66 -10.83
N LYS A 63 6.83 -6.71 -10.02
CA LYS A 63 7.98 -7.60 -10.21
C LYS A 63 7.81 -8.23 -11.59
N ALA A 64 8.75 -7.93 -12.49
CA ALA A 64 8.84 -8.52 -13.82
C ALA A 64 9.11 -10.02 -13.72
#